data_AF-W1PIK0-F1
#
_entry.id   AF-W1PIK0-F1
#
_cell.length_a   1.000
_cell.length_b   1.000
_cell.length_c   1.000
_cell.angle_alpha   90.00
_cell.angle_beta   90.00
_cell.angle_gamma   90.00
#
_symmetry.space_group_name_H-M   'P 1'
#
loop_
_entity.id
_entity.type
_entity.pdbx_description
1 polymer ?
#
loop_
_entity_poly.entity_id
_entity_poly.type
_entity_poly.pdbx_seq_one_letter_code
_entity_poly.pdbx_strand_id
1 'polypeptide(L)'
;MAEKLAPEKRHSFVHRGQKVFEWDQTLEEVNIYISLPQGVPTKLFFCNVQPKHLEVGIKGNPPYLNHDVASPVKVDSSFWTLEDGTMHITLQKRDKGQTWPSPILGQGELDPYSVDEEQKRLMLQRFQEEVIFDLPQLL
;
A
#
# COMPACT_ATOMS: atom_id res chain seq x y z
N MET A 1 10.78 -16.98 -2.63
CA MET A 1 9.87 -17.16 -3.80
C MET A 1 8.93 -15.97 -4.01
N ALA A 2 8.53 -15.22 -2.98
CA ALA A 2 7.76 -13.97 -3.11
C ALA A 2 8.57 -12.75 -3.60
N GLU A 3 9.91 -12.79 -3.48
CA GLU A 3 10.80 -11.68 -3.85
C GLU A 3 10.80 -11.31 -5.34
N LYS A 4 10.28 -12.17 -6.23
CA LYS A 4 10.35 -11.94 -7.69
C LYS A 4 9.19 -11.10 -8.26
N LEU A 5 8.19 -10.76 -7.43
CA LEU A 5 6.99 -10.01 -7.84
C LEU A 5 6.81 -8.67 -7.11
N ALA A 6 7.76 -8.30 -6.26
CA ALA A 6 7.72 -7.01 -5.58
C ALA A 6 7.91 -5.87 -6.60
N PRO A 7 7.13 -4.79 -6.52
CA PRO A 7 7.30 -3.63 -7.39
C PRO A 7 8.72 -3.06 -7.25
N GLU A 8 9.41 -2.88 -8.38
CA GLU A 8 10.80 -2.37 -8.39
C GLU A 8 10.91 -0.91 -7.94
N LYS A 9 9.78 -0.18 -7.95
CA LYS A 9 9.72 1.24 -7.61
C LYS A 9 8.46 1.57 -6.81
N ARG A 10 8.63 2.36 -5.76
CA ARG A 10 7.52 2.97 -5.01
C ARG A 10 7.12 4.30 -5.62
N HIS A 11 5.84 4.59 -5.57
CA HIS A 11 5.28 5.90 -5.84
C HIS A 11 5.41 6.76 -4.57
N SER A 12 5.58 8.07 -4.73
CA SER A 12 5.65 8.99 -3.60
C SER A 12 4.62 10.10 -3.76
N PHE A 13 3.93 10.41 -2.66
CA PHE A 13 3.08 11.58 -2.57
C PHE A 13 3.80 12.66 -1.78
N VAL A 14 3.97 13.82 -2.42
CA VAL A 14 4.61 15.00 -1.83
C VAL A 14 3.59 16.12 -1.75
N HIS A 15 3.41 16.68 -0.55
CA HIS A 15 2.55 17.84 -0.32
C HIS A 15 3.40 18.97 0.26
N ARG A 16 3.36 20.16 -0.38
CA ARG A 16 4.12 21.36 0.05
C ARG A 16 5.62 21.10 0.24
N GLY A 17 6.22 20.27 -0.62
CA GLY A 17 7.64 19.92 -0.57
C GLY A 17 8.02 18.89 0.49
N GLN A 18 7.05 18.36 1.25
CA GLN A 18 7.27 17.28 2.22
C GLN A 18 6.67 15.97 1.69
N LYS A 19 7.45 14.89 1.76
CA LYS A 19 6.98 13.54 1.44
C LYS A 19 6.00 13.10 2.52
N VAL A 20 4.76 12.86 2.13
CA VAL A 20 3.67 12.46 3.05
C VAL A 20 3.69 10.94 3.24
N PHE A 21 3.72 10.21 2.12
CA PHE A 21 3.86 8.75 2.13
C PHE A 21 4.48 8.26 0.82
N GLU A 22 5.07 7.08 0.88
CA GLU A 22 5.39 6.27 -0.28
C GLU A 22 4.43 5.10 -0.33
N TRP A 23 4.21 4.55 -1.51
CA TRP A 23 3.32 3.42 -1.66
C TRP A 23 3.65 2.59 -2.89
N ASP A 24 3.22 1.35 -2.85
CA ASP A 24 3.24 0.45 -3.98
C ASP A 24 2.07 -0.53 -3.87
N GLN A 25 1.88 -1.36 -4.89
CA GLN A 25 0.83 -2.36 -4.87
C GLN A 25 1.26 -3.64 -5.57
N THR A 26 0.56 -4.72 -5.27
CA THR A 26 0.58 -5.97 -6.03
C THR A 26 -0.85 -6.27 -6.49
N LEU A 27 -1.08 -7.46 -7.07
CA LEU A 27 -2.45 -7.92 -7.32
C LEU A 27 -3.27 -8.00 -6.03
N GLU A 28 -2.63 -8.27 -4.90
CA GLU A 28 -3.31 -8.63 -3.66
C GLU A 28 -3.30 -7.50 -2.63
N GLU A 29 -2.26 -6.68 -2.65
CA GLU A 29 -1.96 -5.76 -1.55
C GLU A 29 -1.72 -4.33 -2.07
N VAL A 30 -1.94 -3.37 -1.19
CA VAL A 30 -1.42 -2.00 -1.30
C VAL A 30 -0.56 -1.75 -0.06
N ASN A 31 0.69 -1.35 -0.26
CA ASN A 31 1.62 -1.06 0.80
C ASN A 31 1.81 0.45 0.90
N ILE A 32 1.76 1.00 2.11
CA ILE A 32 1.96 2.43 2.41
C ILE A 32 3.10 2.56 3.42
N TYR A 33 3.99 3.51 3.18
CA TYR A 33 5.17 3.77 4.00
C TYR A 33 5.15 5.24 4.44
N ILE A 34 5.11 5.47 5.75
CA ILE A 34 5.03 6.81 6.34
C ILE A 34 6.22 7.00 7.27
N SER A 35 7.08 7.97 6.97
CA SER A 35 8.18 8.34 7.87
C SER A 35 7.64 9.03 9.12
N LEU A 36 8.01 8.52 10.29
CA LEU A 36 7.50 9.01 11.56
C LEU A 36 8.37 10.13 12.13
N PRO A 37 7.79 11.07 12.89
CA PRO A 37 8.56 12.09 13.60
C PRO A 37 9.46 11.45 14.65
N GLN A 38 10.72 11.91 14.70
CA GLN A 38 11.68 11.47 15.71
C GLN A 38 11.28 11.95 17.12
N GLY A 39 11.66 11.18 18.14
CA GLY A 39 11.41 11.51 19.54
C GLY A 39 10.00 11.15 20.06
N VAL A 40 9.13 10.61 19.21
CA VAL A 40 7.82 10.08 19.65
C VAL A 40 7.95 8.59 19.98
N PRO A 41 7.52 8.15 21.18
CA PRO A 41 7.50 6.74 21.52
C PRO A 41 6.62 5.94 20.56
N THR A 42 7.16 4.86 20.00
CA THR A 42 6.50 4.01 18.98
C THR A 42 5.10 3.53 19.41
N LYS A 43 4.93 3.20 20.70
CA LYS A 43 3.66 2.77 21.31
C LYS A 43 2.51 3.79 21.25
N LEU A 44 2.82 5.05 20.99
CA LEU A 44 1.81 6.11 20.85
C LEU A 44 1.25 6.16 19.43
N PHE A 45 1.97 5.66 18.44
CA PHE A 45 1.43 5.58 17.09
C PHE A 45 0.31 4.54 17.03
N PHE A 46 -0.67 4.82 16.20
CA PHE A 46 -1.73 3.89 15.88
C PHE A 46 -2.07 3.99 14.41
N CYS A 47 -2.53 2.87 13.86
CA CYS A 47 -3.15 2.77 12.56
C CYS A 47 -4.43 1.95 12.73
N ASN A 48 -5.55 2.51 12.28
CA ASN A 48 -6.86 1.88 12.31
C ASN A 48 -7.33 1.68 10.87
N VAL A 49 -7.48 0.41 10.48
CA VAL A 49 -7.92 0.01 9.15
C VAL A 49 -9.38 -0.39 9.22
N GLN A 50 -10.20 0.22 8.38
CA GLN A 50 -11.59 -0.12 8.18
C GLN A 50 -11.82 -0.51 6.71
N PRO A 51 -12.94 -1.15 6.35
CA PRO A 51 -13.13 -1.67 5.02
C PRO A 51 -12.93 -0.66 3.90
N LYS A 52 -13.21 0.63 4.11
CA LYS A 52 -13.01 1.69 3.10
C LYS A 52 -12.34 2.94 3.68
N HIS A 53 -11.70 2.83 4.83
CA HIS A 53 -11.18 4.00 5.55
C HIS A 53 -9.88 3.67 6.29
N LEU A 54 -8.94 4.62 6.29
CA LEU A 54 -7.64 4.48 6.95
C LEU A 54 -7.40 5.69 7.86
N GLU A 55 -7.12 5.41 9.12
CA GLU A 55 -6.73 6.42 10.09
C GLU A 55 -5.35 6.12 10.66
N VAL A 56 -4.47 7.11 10.67
CA VAL A 56 -3.12 7.04 11.22
C VAL A 56 -2.85 8.27 12.08
N GLY A 57 -2.30 8.05 13.27
CA GLY A 57 -2.10 9.14 14.22
C GLY A 57 -1.17 8.80 15.38
N ILE A 58 -1.06 9.77 16.29
CA ILE A 58 -0.38 9.65 17.58
C ILE A 58 -1.44 9.82 18.66
N LYS A 59 -1.58 8.83 19.55
CA LYS A 59 -2.53 8.85 20.67
C LYS A 59 -2.45 10.18 21.45
N GLY A 60 -3.61 10.79 21.68
CA GLY A 60 -3.74 12.09 22.34
C GLY A 60 -3.70 13.29 21.39
N ASN A 61 -3.48 13.09 20.08
CA ASN A 61 -3.54 14.12 19.05
C ASN A 61 -4.59 13.75 17.98
N PRO A 62 -5.08 14.73 17.20
CA PRO A 62 -5.83 14.44 15.98
C PRO A 62 -5.01 13.54 15.04
N PRO A 63 -5.65 12.59 14.33
CA PRO A 63 -4.97 11.77 13.34
C PRO A 63 -4.44 12.65 12.21
N TYR A 64 -3.22 12.37 11.76
CA TYR A 64 -2.59 13.12 10.67
C TYR A 64 -2.98 12.58 9.29
N LEU A 65 -3.48 11.34 9.23
CA LEU A 65 -4.11 10.76 8.05
C LEU A 65 -5.46 10.19 8.49
N ASN A 66 -6.56 10.67 7.93
CA ASN A 66 -7.91 10.18 8.19
C ASN A 66 -8.71 10.37 6.90
N HIS A 67 -8.68 9.35 6.05
CA HIS A 67 -9.22 9.41 4.70
C HIS A 67 -9.76 8.06 4.25
N ASP A 68 -10.67 8.11 3.28
CA ASP A 68 -11.12 6.92 2.59
C ASP A 68 -10.01 6.36 1.69
N VAL A 69 -9.95 5.03 1.61
CA VAL A 69 -9.07 4.34 0.67
C VAL A 69 -9.75 4.19 -0.69
N ALA A 70 -8.96 4.01 -1.76
CA ALA A 70 -9.51 4.01 -3.12
C ALA A 70 -10.50 2.86 -3.39
N SER A 71 -10.33 1.71 -2.74
CA SER A 71 -11.25 0.57 -2.84
C SER A 71 -11.33 -0.22 -1.53
N PRO A 72 -12.35 -1.05 -1.31
CA PRO A 72 -12.44 -1.77 -0.06
C PRO A 72 -11.31 -2.78 0.20
N VAL A 73 -10.99 -2.99 1.48
CA VAL A 73 -9.93 -3.89 1.96
C VAL A 73 -10.48 -4.98 2.87
N LYS A 74 -9.76 -6.10 2.98
CA LYS A 74 -10.01 -7.15 3.98
C LYS A 74 -9.30 -6.77 5.27
N VAL A 75 -10.04 -6.21 6.22
CA VAL A 75 -9.48 -5.70 7.48
C VAL A 75 -8.71 -6.78 8.24
N ASP A 76 -9.27 -7.99 8.34
CA ASP A 76 -8.68 -9.11 9.08
C ASP A 76 -7.37 -9.62 8.46
N SER A 77 -7.09 -9.28 7.21
CA SER A 77 -5.86 -9.63 6.49
C SER A 77 -4.95 -8.41 6.26
N SER A 78 -5.35 -7.23 6.74
CA SER A 78 -4.57 -6.01 6.67
C SER A 78 -3.86 -5.79 8.01
N PHE A 79 -2.63 -5.32 7.97
CA PHE A 79 -1.83 -5.12 9.17
C PHE A 79 -0.88 -3.94 8.99
N TRP A 80 -0.24 -3.54 10.08
CA TRP A 80 0.80 -2.52 10.04
C TRP A 80 1.92 -2.85 11.02
N THR A 81 3.13 -2.43 10.68
CA THR A 81 4.33 -2.57 11.51
C THR A 81 5.06 -1.24 11.60
N LEU A 82 5.95 -1.14 12.59
CA LEU A 82 6.87 -0.02 12.74
C LEU A 82 8.28 -0.56 12.65
N GLU A 83 9.02 -0.12 11.63
CA GLU A 83 10.39 -0.56 11.37
C GLU A 83 11.24 0.67 11.03
N ASP A 84 12.38 0.82 11.71
CA ASP A 84 13.36 1.89 11.45
C ASP A 84 12.78 3.32 11.34
N GLY A 85 11.79 3.64 12.19
CA GLY A 85 11.14 4.95 12.19
C GLY A 85 10.17 5.18 11.03
N THR A 86 9.78 4.12 10.33
CA THR A 86 8.77 4.12 9.27
C THR A 86 7.60 3.26 9.70
N MET A 87 6.39 3.73 9.46
CA MET A 87 5.17 2.92 9.57
C MET A 87 4.91 2.26 8.22
N HIS A 88 4.85 0.93 8.23
CA HIS A 88 4.53 0.10 7.08
C HIS A 88 3.09 -0.38 7.25
N ILE A 89 2.20 -0.01 6.33
CA ILE A 89 0.79 -0.40 6.35
C ILE A 89 0.55 -1.28 5.13
N THR A 90 0.14 -2.52 5.35
CA THR A 90 -0.21 -3.48 4.30
C THR A 90 -1.72 -3.65 4.30
N LEU A 91 -2.34 -3.20 3.20
CA LEU A 91 -3.79 -3.27 2.97
C LEU A 91 -4.08 -4.41 2.01
N GLN A 92 -4.78 -5.44 2.47
CA GLN A 92 -5.23 -6.53 1.61
C GLN A 92 -6.44 -6.07 0.79
N LYS A 93 -6.30 -6.02 -0.54
CA LYS A 93 -7.40 -5.67 -1.45
C LYS A 93 -8.56 -6.67 -1.29
N ARG A 94 -9.79 -6.15 -1.23
CA ARG A 94 -10.98 -7.01 -1.37
C ARG A 94 -11.07 -7.56 -2.78
N ASP A 95 -10.87 -6.70 -3.77
CA ASP A 95 -10.91 -7.02 -5.19
C ASP A 95 -9.49 -7.27 -5.73
N LYS A 96 -9.07 -8.55 -5.72
CA LYS A 96 -7.76 -8.96 -6.24
C LYS A 96 -7.60 -8.54 -7.70
N GLY A 97 -6.46 -7.94 -8.01
CA GLY A 97 -6.08 -7.49 -9.36
C GLY A 97 -6.60 -6.12 -9.74
N GLN A 98 -7.37 -5.43 -8.88
CA GLN A 98 -7.74 -4.04 -9.12
C GLN A 98 -6.51 -3.14 -8.99
N THR A 99 -6.21 -2.38 -10.04
CA THR A 99 -5.18 -1.32 -10.00
C THR A 99 -5.72 -0.12 -9.25
N TRP A 100 -5.00 0.33 -8.23
CA TRP A 100 -5.31 1.53 -7.48
C TRP A 100 -4.49 2.70 -8.03
N PRO A 101 -5.09 3.85 -8.37
CA PRO A 101 -4.32 5.03 -8.79
C PRO A 101 -3.65 5.73 -7.60
N SER A 102 -4.10 5.45 -6.38
CA SER A 102 -3.49 5.85 -5.10
C SER A 102 -4.05 4.99 -3.95
N PRO A 103 -3.32 4.78 -2.85
CA PRO A 103 -3.86 4.21 -1.61
C PRO A 103 -4.97 5.06 -0.99
N ILE A 104 -4.88 6.39 -1.12
CA ILE A 104 -5.76 7.35 -0.46
C ILE A 104 -6.59 8.07 -1.50
N LEU A 105 -7.91 8.05 -1.33
CA LEU A 105 -8.83 8.66 -2.28
C LEU A 105 -8.59 10.19 -2.35
N GLY A 106 -8.33 10.69 -3.56
CA GLY A 106 -8.11 12.11 -3.82
C GLY A 106 -6.75 12.67 -3.37
N GLN A 107 -5.78 11.81 -3.01
CA GLN A 107 -4.42 12.23 -2.65
C GLN A 107 -3.38 11.39 -3.36
N GLY A 108 -2.36 12.02 -3.95
CA GLY A 108 -1.26 11.27 -4.56
C GLY A 108 -1.67 10.36 -5.71
N GLU A 109 -2.76 10.69 -6.40
CA GLU A 109 -3.21 9.99 -7.59
C GLU A 109 -2.14 10.06 -8.69
N LEU A 110 -1.83 8.90 -9.24
CA LEU A 110 -0.98 8.79 -10.41
C LEU A 110 -1.65 9.42 -11.62
N ASP A 111 -0.83 9.97 -12.51
CA ASP A 111 -1.32 10.41 -13.81
C ASP A 111 -1.78 9.21 -14.66
N PRO A 112 -2.64 9.43 -15.67
CA PRO A 112 -3.20 8.33 -16.47
C PRO A 112 -2.15 7.43 -17.13
N TYR A 113 -0.98 7.96 -17.49
CA TYR A 113 0.09 7.17 -18.09
C TYR A 113 0.73 6.25 -17.04
N SER A 114 1.05 6.79 -15.86
CA SER A 114 1.57 6.00 -14.73
C SER A 114 0.58 4.90 -14.28
N VAL A 115 -0.73 5.17 -14.30
CA VAL A 115 -1.76 4.15 -14.00
C VAL A 115 -1.76 3.04 -15.06
N ASP A 116 -1.61 3.37 -16.33
CA ASP A 116 -1.54 2.39 -17.43
C ASP A 116 -0.28 1.51 -17.33
N GLU A 117 0.88 2.10 -17.03
CA GLU A 117 2.11 1.35 -16.78
C GLU A 117 1.94 0.37 -15.60
N GLU A 118 1.32 0.83 -14.52
CA GLU A 118 1.07 0.01 -13.34
C GLU A 118 0.08 -1.13 -13.62
N GLN A 119 -0.96 -0.86 -14.41
CA GLN A 119 -1.89 -1.89 -14.86
C GLN A 119 -1.18 -2.95 -15.72
N LYS A 120 -0.29 -2.55 -16.65
CA LYS A 120 0.51 -3.48 -17.45
C LYS A 120 1.41 -4.34 -16.57
N ARG A 121 2.04 -3.74 -15.55
CA ARG A 121 2.87 -4.47 -14.58
C ARG A 121 2.06 -5.52 -13.81
N LEU A 122 0.87 -5.16 -13.32
CA LEU A 122 -0.02 -6.09 -12.63
C LEU A 122 -0.53 -7.21 -13.55
N MET A 123 -0.84 -6.91 -14.82
CA MET A 123 -1.18 -7.94 -15.81
C MET A 123 -0.03 -8.92 -16.03
N LEU A 124 1.21 -8.43 -16.11
CA LEU A 124 2.38 -9.28 -16.23
C LEU A 124 2.59 -10.15 -14.98
N GLN A 125 2.42 -9.59 -13.78
CA GLN A 125 2.44 -10.35 -12.52
C GLN A 125 1.40 -11.48 -12.56
N ARG A 126 0.17 -11.20 -12.98
CA ARG A 126 -0.91 -12.19 -13.07
C ARG A 126 -0.55 -13.33 -14.02
N PHE A 127 -0.04 -12.99 -15.20
CA PHE A 127 0.40 -13.99 -16.17
C PHE A 127 1.53 -14.87 -15.60
N GLN A 128 2.47 -14.28 -14.87
CA GLN A 128 3.52 -15.05 -14.20
C GLN A 128 2.98 -15.97 -13.10
N GLU A 129 2.05 -15.51 -12.27
CA GLU A 129 1.38 -16.34 -11.25
C GLU A 129 0.66 -17.54 -11.89
N GLU A 130 -0.05 -17.33 -13.00
CA GLU A 130 -0.75 -18.39 -13.75
C GLU A 130 0.22 -19.38 -14.39
N VAL A 131 1.24 -18.90 -15.13
CA VAL A 131 2.23 -19.76 -15.81
C VAL A 131 3.09 -20.56 -14.83
N ILE A 132 3.40 -20.01 -13.66
CA ILE A 132 4.12 -20.71 -12.59
C ILE A 132 3.25 -21.82 -11.98
N PHE A 133 1.94 -21.60 -11.85
CA PHE A 133 1.00 -22.63 -11.38
C PHE A 133 0.77 -23.73 -12.41
N ASP A 134 0.87 -23.42 -13.71
CA ASP A 134 0.73 -24.37 -14.83
C ASP A 134 2.01 -25.19 -15.12
N LEU A 135 3.10 -25.01 -14.37
CA LEU A 135 4.23 -25.95 -14.39
C LEU A 135 3.89 -27.15 -13.49
N PRO A 136 3.51 -28.33 -14.03
CA PRO A 136 3.48 -29.54 -13.22
C PRO A 136 4.86 -29.74 -12.61
N GLN A 137 4.89 -30.20 -11.35
CA GLN A 137 6.08 -30.65 -10.63
C GLN A 137 6.83 -31.74 -11.44
N LEU A 138 7.56 -31.34 -12.46
CA LEU A 138 8.53 -32.15 -13.17
C LEU A 138 9.90 -31.59 -12.82
N LEU A 139 10.31 -31.89 -11.59
CA LEU A 139 11.65 -32.28 -11.15
C LEU A 139 11.56 -32.82 -9.72
#